data_AF-A0A2H3DVL1-F1
#
_entry.id   AF-A0A2H3DVL1-F1
#
_cell.length_a   1.000
_cell.length_b   1.000
_cell.length_c   1.000
_cell.angle_alpha   90.00
_cell.angle_beta   90.00
_cell.angle_gamma   90.00
#
_symmetry.space_group_name_H-M   'P 1'
#
loop_
_entity.id
_entity.type
_entity.pdbx_description
1 polymer ?
#
loop_
_entity_poly.entity_id
_entity_poly.type
_entity_poly.pdbx_seq_one_letter_code
_entity_poly.pdbx_strand_id
1 'polypeptide(L)'
;RFWLVPTFGCSTICKFNNDVSGQRKFAAQDYEDVLQCSFPCFDGLLPDKEDNKIVMDTIFAWSKWHAFAKAQMHTDSSLKVLDGATALLGQQLRSFSKNVCPNFHTEELPSETAAWV
;
A
#
# COMPACT_ATOMS: atom_id res chain seq x y z
N ARG A 1 -10.88 9.25 -0.03
CA ARG A 1 -10.05 9.71 -1.18
C ARG A 1 -10.12 8.74 -2.36
N PHE A 2 -10.02 7.42 -2.14
CA PHE A 2 -10.16 6.40 -3.19
C PHE A 2 -11.43 6.49 -4.05
N TRP A 3 -12.59 6.78 -3.48
CA TRP A 3 -13.84 6.97 -4.24
C TRP A 3 -13.83 8.12 -5.27
N LEU A 4 -12.86 9.06 -5.17
CA LEU A 4 -12.66 10.15 -6.16
C LEU A 4 -11.78 9.71 -7.34
N VAL A 5 -11.14 8.56 -7.24
CA VAL A 5 -10.29 8.01 -8.29
C VAL A 5 -11.21 7.53 -9.43
N PRO A 6 -11.08 8.08 -10.65
CA PRO A 6 -11.90 7.65 -11.79
C PRO A 6 -11.57 6.20 -12.17
N THR A 7 -12.41 5.57 -12.97
CA THR A 7 -12.09 4.26 -13.56
C THR A 7 -11.01 4.39 -14.65
N PHE A 8 -10.12 3.41 -14.78
CA PHE A 8 -9.07 3.41 -15.83
C PHE A 8 -8.79 2.03 -16.41
N GLY A 9 -8.24 2.03 -17.63
CA GLY A 9 -7.71 0.84 -18.29
C GLY A 9 -8.76 -0.15 -18.79
N CYS A 10 -9.80 0.33 -19.51
CA CYS A 10 -10.86 -0.50 -20.10
C CYS A 10 -11.30 -1.68 -19.21
N SER A 11 -11.72 -1.37 -17.98
CA SER A 11 -12.20 -2.33 -16.94
C SER A 11 -11.12 -2.98 -16.08
N THR A 12 -9.85 -2.55 -16.15
CA THR A 12 -8.80 -3.05 -15.26
C THR A 12 -8.98 -2.50 -13.85
N ILE A 13 -9.20 -1.19 -13.71
CA ILE A 13 -9.44 -0.56 -12.41
C ILE A 13 -10.88 -0.07 -12.35
N CYS A 14 -11.64 -0.79 -11.51
CA CYS A 14 -13.04 -0.56 -11.26
C CYS A 14 -13.26 0.54 -10.23
N LYS A 15 -14.52 0.98 -10.10
CA LYS A 15 -14.88 2.02 -9.14
C LYS A 15 -14.68 1.48 -7.71
N PHE A 16 -13.85 2.15 -6.93
CA PHE A 16 -13.66 1.83 -5.52
C PHE A 16 -14.97 2.03 -4.72
N ASN A 17 -15.16 1.18 -3.71
CA ASN A 17 -16.25 1.33 -2.76
C ASN A 17 -16.10 2.63 -1.95
N ASN A 18 -17.19 3.09 -1.33
CA ASN A 18 -17.19 4.31 -0.52
C ASN A 18 -16.29 4.19 0.71
N ASP A 19 -16.10 2.98 1.24
CA ASP A 19 -15.23 2.70 2.38
C ASP A 19 -14.15 1.67 2.03
N VAL A 20 -13.03 2.16 1.51
CA VAL A 20 -11.82 1.35 1.25
C VAL A 20 -11.06 1.06 2.55
N SER A 21 -11.10 1.98 3.51
CA SER A 21 -10.41 1.85 4.80
C SER A 21 -10.89 0.68 5.64
N GLY A 22 -12.20 0.40 5.62
CA GLY A 22 -12.78 -0.72 6.37
C GLY A 22 -12.47 -2.10 5.81
N GLN A 23 -11.91 -2.20 4.60
CA GLN A 23 -11.47 -3.46 3.95
C GLN A 23 -12.53 -4.59 3.95
N ARG A 24 -13.82 -4.23 3.97
CA ARG A 24 -14.91 -5.21 4.08
C ARG A 24 -15.11 -5.91 2.74
N LYS A 25 -15.06 -7.26 2.77
CA LYS A 25 -15.26 -8.13 1.59
C LYS A 25 -14.24 -7.91 0.47
N PHE A 26 -13.01 -7.52 0.80
CA PHE A 26 -11.95 -7.38 -0.19
C PHE A 26 -11.55 -8.75 -0.75
N ALA A 27 -11.54 -8.86 -2.07
CA ALA A 27 -10.86 -9.91 -2.79
C ALA A 27 -9.38 -9.55 -3.02
N ALA A 28 -8.56 -10.51 -3.43
CA ALA A 28 -7.15 -10.27 -3.75
C ALA A 28 -6.94 -9.14 -4.77
N GLN A 29 -7.84 -9.03 -5.77
CA GLN A 29 -7.80 -7.97 -6.77
C GLN A 29 -8.02 -6.58 -6.16
N ASP A 30 -8.89 -6.45 -5.15
CA ASP A 30 -9.16 -5.16 -4.51
C ASP A 30 -7.91 -4.63 -3.80
N TYR A 31 -7.14 -5.50 -3.14
CA TYR A 31 -5.87 -5.12 -2.52
C TYR A 31 -4.86 -4.61 -3.54
N GLU A 32 -4.77 -5.29 -4.68
CA GLU A 32 -3.89 -4.87 -5.77
C GLU A 32 -4.30 -3.50 -6.32
N ASP A 33 -5.58 -3.32 -6.66
CA ASP A 33 -6.09 -2.08 -7.25
C ASP A 33 -5.91 -0.90 -6.27
N VAL A 34 -6.17 -1.13 -4.98
CA VAL A 34 -5.92 -0.14 -3.93
C VAL A 34 -4.44 0.24 -3.90
N LEU A 35 -3.53 -0.72 -3.93
CA LEU A 35 -2.09 -0.44 -3.94
C LEU A 35 -1.67 0.39 -5.17
N GLN A 36 -2.18 0.03 -6.36
CA GLN A 36 -1.89 0.78 -7.59
C GLN A 36 -2.42 2.22 -7.55
N CYS A 37 -3.53 2.46 -6.83
CA CYS A 37 -4.20 3.77 -6.75
C CYS A 37 -3.88 4.56 -5.47
N SER A 38 -2.97 4.04 -4.64
CA SER A 38 -2.69 4.61 -3.32
C SER A 38 -1.96 5.95 -3.41
N PHE A 39 -1.06 6.14 -4.38
CA PHE A 39 -0.20 7.32 -4.47
C PHE A 39 -0.95 8.67 -4.37
N PRO A 40 -1.97 8.98 -5.22
CA PRO A 40 -2.75 10.22 -5.11
C PRO A 40 -3.65 10.27 -3.86
N CYS A 41 -3.98 9.12 -3.28
CA CYS A 41 -4.81 9.03 -2.08
C CYS A 41 -4.04 9.33 -0.79
N PHE A 42 -2.73 9.09 -0.78
CA PHE A 42 -1.87 9.33 0.36
C PHE A 42 -1.04 10.61 0.25
N ASP A 43 -0.96 11.23 -0.93
CA ASP A 43 -0.24 12.49 -1.10
C ASP A 43 -0.82 13.62 -0.21
N GLY A 44 0.00 14.23 0.63
CA GLY A 44 -0.43 15.22 1.62
C GLY A 44 -1.52 14.74 2.59
N LEU A 45 -1.64 13.44 2.84
CA LEU A 45 -2.63 12.92 3.79
C LEU A 45 -2.22 13.19 5.23
N LEU A 46 -0.94 13.03 5.54
CA LEU A 46 -0.42 13.26 6.88
C LEU A 46 -0.10 14.75 7.10
N PRO A 47 -0.35 15.27 8.32
CA PRO A 47 -0.11 16.69 8.62
C PRO A 47 1.38 17.05 8.62
N ASP A 48 2.23 16.11 9.05
CA ASP A 48 3.67 16.27 8.97
C ASP A 48 4.22 15.83 7.60
N LYS A 49 5.09 16.67 7.03
CA LYS A 49 5.62 16.47 5.68
C LYS A 49 6.65 15.34 5.62
N GLU A 50 7.44 15.16 6.67
CA GLU A 50 8.46 14.11 6.71
C GLU A 50 7.81 12.74 6.89
N ASP A 51 6.81 12.63 7.77
CA ASP A 51 6.00 11.41 7.92
C ASP A 51 5.28 11.05 6.61
N ASN A 52 4.67 12.04 5.95
CA ASN A 52 4.01 11.81 4.66
C ASN A 52 4.99 11.30 3.61
N LYS A 53 6.21 11.85 3.57
CA LYS A 53 7.26 11.43 2.65
C LYS A 53 7.65 9.96 2.89
N ILE A 54 7.85 9.56 4.14
CA ILE A 54 8.19 8.17 4.48
C ILE A 54 7.06 7.22 4.06
N VAL A 55 5.80 7.60 4.27
CA VAL A 55 4.64 6.82 3.80
C VAL A 55 4.62 6.70 2.28
N MET A 56 4.84 7.79 1.55
CA MET A 56 4.87 7.80 0.09
C MET A 56 6.02 6.94 -0.46
N ASP A 57 7.21 7.03 0.14
CA ASP A 57 8.37 6.17 -0.19
C ASP A 57 8.07 4.68 0.06
N THR A 58 7.35 4.39 1.15
CA THR A 58 6.93 3.04 1.51
C THR A 58 5.92 2.48 0.51
N ILE A 59 4.90 3.26 0.14
CA ILE A 59 3.91 2.88 -0.89
C ILE A 59 4.63 2.63 -2.22
N PHE A 60 5.55 3.51 -2.62
CA PHE A 60 6.32 3.34 -3.85
C PHE A 60 7.14 2.04 -3.84
N ALA A 61 7.82 1.73 -2.73
CA ALA A 61 8.58 0.49 -2.60
C ALA A 61 7.67 -0.76 -2.71
N TRP A 62 6.49 -0.71 -2.10
CA TRP A 62 5.46 -1.75 -2.23
C TRP A 62 5.00 -1.93 -3.67
N SER A 63 4.59 -0.85 -4.35
CA SER A 63 4.13 -0.89 -5.74
C SER A 63 5.23 -1.43 -6.67
N LYS A 64 6.49 -1.04 -6.44
CA LYS A 64 7.65 -1.52 -7.20
C LYS A 64 7.88 -3.01 -7.01
N TRP A 65 7.92 -3.47 -5.77
CA TRP A 65 8.08 -4.89 -5.45
C TRP A 65 6.95 -5.72 -6.06
N HIS A 66 5.70 -5.27 -5.88
CA HIS A 66 4.53 -5.95 -6.39
C HIS A 66 4.55 -6.05 -7.93
N ALA A 67 4.93 -4.98 -8.64
CA ALA A 67 5.05 -5.00 -10.09
C ALA A 67 6.05 -6.06 -10.59
N PHE A 68 7.23 -6.16 -9.95
CA PHE A 68 8.22 -7.18 -10.31
C PHE A 68 7.78 -8.60 -9.94
N ALA A 69 7.17 -8.77 -8.76
CA ALA A 69 6.64 -10.06 -8.33
C ALA A 69 5.54 -10.55 -9.28
N LYS A 70 4.60 -9.66 -9.65
CA LYS A 70 3.49 -9.96 -10.56
C LYS A 70 3.95 -10.22 -11.99
N ALA A 71 5.06 -9.62 -12.43
CA ALA A 71 5.62 -9.89 -13.76
C ALA A 71 6.06 -11.36 -13.93
N GLN A 72 6.36 -12.08 -12.84
CA GLN A 72 6.72 -13.51 -12.84
C GLN A 72 7.82 -13.88 -13.86
N MET A 73 8.77 -12.96 -14.08
CA MET A 73 9.90 -13.21 -14.97
C MET A 73 11.00 -13.97 -14.21
N HIS A 74 11.33 -15.17 -14.68
CA HIS A 74 12.33 -16.06 -14.07
C HIS A 74 13.70 -16.02 -14.78
N THR A 75 14.21 -14.82 -15.05
CA THR A 75 15.57 -14.62 -15.56
C THR A 75 16.50 -14.21 -14.43
N ASP A 76 17.79 -14.50 -14.54
CA ASP A 76 18.77 -14.13 -13.49
C ASP A 76 18.79 -12.61 -13.21
N SER A 77 18.57 -11.79 -14.25
CA SER A 77 18.50 -10.34 -14.10
C SER A 77 17.22 -9.88 -13.40
N SER A 78 16.05 -10.44 -13.77
CA SER A 78 14.78 -10.09 -13.12
C SER A 78 14.72 -10.55 -11.66
N LEU A 79 15.28 -11.72 -11.34
CA LEU A 79 15.37 -12.19 -9.95
C LEU A 79 16.23 -11.26 -9.10
N LYS A 80 17.40 -10.82 -9.61
CA LYS A 80 18.23 -9.83 -8.91
C LYS A 80 17.52 -8.50 -8.66
N VAL A 81 16.70 -8.05 -9.61
CA VAL A 81 15.89 -6.84 -9.45
C VAL A 81 14.81 -7.04 -8.38
N LEU A 82 14.14 -8.20 -8.36
CA LEU A 82 13.14 -8.54 -7.35
C LEU A 82 13.76 -8.64 -5.95
N ASP A 83 14.94 -9.24 -5.81
CA ASP A 83 15.68 -9.29 -4.55
C ASP A 83 16.02 -7.88 -4.04
N GLY A 84 16.52 -7.02 -4.94
CA GLY A 84 16.80 -5.62 -4.61
C GLY A 84 15.55 -4.83 -4.20
N ALA A 85 14.43 -5.04 -4.90
CA ALA A 85 13.15 -4.42 -4.56
C ALA A 85 12.63 -4.92 -3.19
N THR A 86 12.81 -6.21 -2.88
CA THR A 86 12.43 -6.81 -1.59
C THR A 86 13.26 -6.24 -0.45
N ALA A 87 14.58 -6.09 -0.65
CA ALA A 87 15.46 -5.47 0.35
C ALA A 87 15.09 -4.01 0.62
N LEU A 88 14.82 -3.23 -0.44
CA LEU A 88 14.35 -1.85 -0.34
C LEU A 88 13.02 -1.77 0.41
N LEU A 89 12.06 -2.63 0.07
CA LEU A 89 10.76 -2.70 0.74
C LEU A 89 10.93 -2.93 2.25
N GLY A 90 11.76 -3.91 2.64
CA GLY A 90 12.06 -4.17 4.04
C GLY A 90 12.71 -2.98 4.75
N GLN A 91 13.58 -2.23 4.07
CA GLN A 91 14.17 -1.01 4.62
C GLN A 91 13.12 0.09 4.85
N GLN A 92 12.23 0.33 3.88
CA GLN A 92 11.18 1.34 4.00
C GLN A 92 10.18 0.99 5.11
N LEU A 93 9.76 -0.28 5.20
CA LEU A 93 8.87 -0.75 6.27
C LEU A 93 9.47 -0.54 7.66
N ARG A 94 10.76 -0.83 7.84
CA ARG A 94 11.46 -0.56 9.11
C ARG A 94 11.57 0.94 9.40
N SER A 95 11.80 1.76 8.37
CA SER A 95 11.83 3.23 8.50
C SER A 95 10.47 3.77 8.94
N PHE A 96 9.39 3.36 8.26
CA PHE A 96 8.01 3.71 8.62
C PHE A 96 7.68 3.31 10.05
N SER A 97 7.96 2.06 10.43
CA SER A 97 7.72 1.55 11.78
C SER A 97 8.49 2.32 12.86
N LYS A 98 9.75 2.71 12.58
CA LYS A 98 10.60 3.39 13.56
C LYS A 98 10.30 4.89 13.69
N ASN A 99 10.00 5.54 12.58
CA ASN A 99 9.99 7.01 12.52
C ASN A 99 8.58 7.59 12.45
N VAL A 100 7.60 6.87 11.87
CA VAL A 100 6.24 7.36 11.67
C VAL A 100 5.28 6.78 12.72
N CYS A 101 5.26 5.44 12.90
CA CYS A 101 4.31 4.80 13.82
C CYS A 101 4.31 5.37 15.25
N PRO A 102 5.46 5.72 15.88
CA PRO A 102 5.45 6.30 17.23
C PRO A 102 4.75 7.67 17.33
N ASN A 103 4.58 8.38 16.22
CA ASN A 103 3.92 9.69 16.20
C ASN A 103 2.39 9.57 16.23
N PHE A 104 1.83 8.38 16.00
CA PHE A 104 0.40 8.14 15.93
C PHE A 104 -0.01 7.09 16.97
N HIS A 105 -0.84 7.49 17.93
CA HIS A 105 -1.46 6.54 18.85
C HIS A 105 -2.61 5.84 18.13
N THR A 106 -2.38 4.58 17.73
CA THR A 106 -3.39 3.74 17.07
C THR A 106 -3.79 2.59 17.98
N GLU A 107 -5.08 2.39 18.15
CA GLU A 107 -5.67 1.25 18.84
C GLU A 107 -6.54 0.47 17.85
N GLU A 108 -6.68 -0.83 18.10
CA GLU A 108 -7.59 -1.66 17.33
C GLU A 108 -9.04 -1.22 17.56
N LEU A 109 -9.86 -1.35 16.52
CA LEU A 109 -11.28 -1.06 16.67
C LEU A 109 -11.94 -2.13 17.54
N PRO A 110 -12.99 -1.78 18.32
CA PRO A 110 -13.72 -2.75 19.14
C PRO A 110 -14.24 -3.97 18.34
N SER A 111 -14.57 -3.79 17.06
CA SER A 111 -14.97 -4.87 16.17
C SER A 111 -13.83 -5.83 15.81
N GLU A 112 -12.59 -5.33 15.75
CA GLU A 112 -11.39 -6.14 15.48
C GLU A 112 -11.04 -6.95 16.72
N THR A 113 -11.00 -6.32 17.89
CA THR A 113 -10.74 -7.00 19.18
C THR A 113 -11.81 -8.04 19.51
N ALA A 114 -13.09 -7.77 19.20
CA ALA A 114 -14.17 -8.73 19.42
C ALA A 114 -14.10 -9.97 18.51
N ALA A 115 -13.42 -9.89 17.36
CA ALA A 115 -13.24 -11.03 16.46
C ALA A 115 -12.15 -12.01 16.94
N TRP A 116 -11.38 -11.64 17.95
CA TRP A 116 -10.34 -12.49 18.53
C TRP A 116 -10.87 -13.47 19.58
N VAL A 117 -12.10 -13.22 20.06
CA VAL A 117 -12.82 -14.02 21.06
C VAL A 117 -13.74 -15.00 20.35
#